data_AF-A0A0K8TYI2-F1
#
_entry.id   AF-A0A0K8TYI2-F1
#
_cell.length_a   1.000
_cell.length_b   1.000
_cell.length_c   1.000
_cell.angle_alpha   90.00
_cell.angle_beta   90.00
_cell.angle_gamma   90.00
#
_symmetry.space_group_name_H-M   'P 1'
#
loop_
_entity.id
_entity.type
_entity.pdbx_description
1 polymer ?
#
loop_
_entity_poly.entity_id
_entity_poly.type
_entity_poly.pdbx_seq_one_letter_code
_entity_poly.pdbx_strand_id
1 'polypeptide(L)'
;MFKRTSYIVIFLLLLIQLISCLPRSSSSDSIESILTGITTITPSVGEIEVSSGHNSFEDAFHKGLINFQNFRLQRTNQIVKDVLADPSMYSIDSEAMQKELSLLRKYVADSNEALNKVLPADQFGPYTRFLFAGDKDVVIQRFDRFNRSHASKTEPLTPEQRVIGDALKKRGVLEYDKEVDKRYKEYLHYLVNEFEIYVKTLSAAEKEKDKDMKDMMAAWNAYTKHERGMDKTAFGQRLFQINWKL
;
A
#
# COMPACT_ATOMS: atom_id res chain seq x y z
N MET A 1 -0.90 40.92 -6.11
CA MET A 1 -1.06 39.78 -7.05
C MET A 1 0.31 39.23 -7.40
N PHE A 2 0.82 38.26 -6.63
CA PHE A 2 2.04 37.54 -6.99
C PHE A 2 1.68 36.48 -8.04
N LYS A 3 2.24 36.61 -9.25
CA LYS A 3 1.95 35.72 -10.39
C LYS A 3 2.59 34.34 -10.17
N ARG A 4 1.93 33.29 -10.65
CA ARG A 4 2.38 31.87 -10.62
C ARG A 4 3.85 31.65 -11.03
N THR A 5 4.41 32.54 -11.84
CA THR A 5 5.82 32.54 -12.24
C THR A 5 6.79 32.80 -11.08
N SER A 6 6.41 33.55 -10.04
CA SER A 6 7.29 33.77 -8.87
C SER A 6 7.52 32.51 -8.05
N TYR A 7 6.54 31.60 -7.98
CA TYR A 7 6.68 30.36 -7.22
C TYR A 7 7.65 29.38 -7.89
N ILE A 8 7.67 29.35 -9.22
CA ILE A 8 8.57 28.49 -9.99
C ILE A 8 10.03 28.93 -9.80
N VAL A 9 10.29 30.24 -9.80
CA VAL A 9 11.64 30.79 -9.60
C VAL A 9 12.15 30.50 -8.18
N ILE A 10 11.29 30.66 -7.16
CA ILE A 10 11.66 30.35 -5.77
C ILE A 10 11.92 28.85 -5.60
N PHE A 11 11.11 27.98 -6.23
CA PHE A 11 11.30 26.54 -6.17
C PHE A 11 12.59 26.10 -6.87
N LEU A 12 12.95 26.70 -8.01
CA LEU A 12 14.21 26.43 -8.70
C LEU A 12 15.43 26.87 -7.87
N LEU A 13 15.36 28.02 -7.21
CA LEU A 13 16.46 28.51 -6.38
C LEU A 13 16.70 27.62 -5.15
N LEU A 14 15.62 27.10 -4.54
CA LEU A 14 15.72 26.13 -3.45
C LEU A 14 16.30 24.79 -3.91
N LEU A 15 15.99 24.34 -5.13
CA LEU A 15 16.53 23.10 -5.69
C LEU A 15 18.05 23.20 -5.96
N ILE A 16 18.52 24.35 -6.46
CA ILE A 16 19.95 24.61 -6.71
C ILE A 16 20.74 24.65 -5.40
N GLN A 17 20.17 25.24 -4.33
CA GLN A 17 20.79 25.23 -3.00
C GLN A 17 20.85 23.82 -2.39
N LEU A 18 19.85 22.97 -2.64
CA LEU A 18 19.84 21.59 -2.17
C LEU A 18 20.94 20.74 -2.82
N ILE A 19 21.21 20.96 -4.11
CA ILE A 19 22.25 20.24 -4.86
C ILE A 19 23.66 20.71 -4.46
N SER A 20 23.80 21.99 -4.09
CA SER A 20 25.08 22.59 -3.71
C SER A 20 25.56 22.21 -2.30
N CYS A 21 24.66 21.70 -1.45
CA CYS A 21 24.95 21.29 -0.07
C CYS A 21 25.19 19.78 0.09
N LEU A 22 25.15 19.00 -0.99
CA LEU A 22 25.52 17.59 -0.94
C LEU A 22 27.05 17.44 -0.88
N PRO A 23 27.59 16.68 0.07
CA PRO A 23 29.04 16.46 0.17
C PRO A 23 29.53 15.76 -1.10
N ARG A 24 30.48 16.41 -1.77
CA ARG A 24 31.17 15.91 -2.95
C ARG A 24 31.93 14.64 -2.57
N SER A 25 31.60 13.50 -3.16
CA SER A 25 32.32 12.25 -2.88
C SER A 25 33.77 12.40 -3.34
N SER A 26 34.69 12.42 -2.38
CA SER A 26 36.12 12.29 -2.66
C SER A 26 36.40 10.80 -2.90
N SER A 27 36.62 10.41 -4.15
CA SER A 27 37.31 9.16 -4.45
C SER A 27 38.81 9.40 -4.22
N SER A 28 39.43 8.61 -3.36
CA SER A 28 40.87 8.37 -3.46
C SER A 28 41.12 6.92 -3.05
N ASP A 29 41.67 6.19 -4.02
CA ASP A 29 42.28 4.88 -3.86
C ASP A 29 43.34 4.89 -2.75
N SER A 30 43.45 3.78 -2.02
CA SER A 30 44.76 3.25 -1.63
C SER A 30 44.64 1.75 -1.35
N ILE A 31 45.26 0.97 -2.23
CA ILE A 31 45.66 -0.41 -2.03
C ILE A 31 46.97 -0.37 -1.23
N GLU A 32 47.04 -1.05 -0.09
CA GLU A 32 48.17 -1.87 0.42
C GLU A 32 48.08 -2.06 1.94
N SER A 33 47.78 -3.27 2.41
CA SER A 33 48.83 -4.18 2.91
C SER A 33 48.20 -5.48 3.39
N ILE A 34 48.67 -6.57 2.82
CA ILE A 34 48.49 -7.94 3.31
C ILE A 34 49.70 -8.21 4.21
N LEU A 35 49.51 -8.53 5.49
CA LEU A 35 50.15 -9.69 6.16
C LEU A 35 49.76 -9.83 7.64
N THR A 36 49.40 -11.07 8.01
CA THR A 36 49.64 -11.76 9.29
C THR A 36 49.19 -11.14 10.62
N GLY A 37 48.24 -11.84 11.26
CA GLY A 37 47.99 -11.72 12.69
C GLY A 37 47.00 -12.77 13.18
N ILE A 38 47.43 -14.03 13.27
CA ILE A 38 46.68 -15.12 13.92
C ILE A 38 46.45 -14.73 15.39
N THR A 39 45.19 -14.57 15.80
CA THR A 39 44.84 -14.56 17.23
C THR A 39 43.50 -15.25 17.46
N THR A 40 43.60 -16.46 18.02
CA THR A 40 42.71 -17.13 18.97
C THR A 40 41.25 -16.69 19.03
N ILE A 41 40.36 -17.54 18.50
CA ILE A 41 38.91 -17.49 18.72
C ILE A 41 38.63 -18.05 20.11
N THR A 42 38.33 -17.18 21.07
CA THR A 42 37.60 -17.53 22.28
C THR A 42 36.11 -17.37 21.96
N PRO A 43 35.25 -18.40 22.13
CA PRO A 43 33.83 -18.26 21.86
C PRO A 43 33.20 -17.40 22.96
N SER A 44 33.07 -16.11 22.71
CA SER A 44 32.20 -15.25 23.52
C SER A 44 30.77 -15.68 23.21
N VAL A 45 30.14 -16.22 24.25
CA VAL A 45 28.72 -16.49 24.42
C VAL A 45 27.88 -15.63 23.48
N GLY A 46 27.19 -16.28 22.57
CA GLY A 46 26.27 -15.63 21.64
C GLY A 46 25.30 -14.76 22.43
N GLU A 47 25.39 -13.46 22.19
CA GLU A 47 24.19 -12.64 22.15
C GLU A 47 23.30 -13.30 21.11
N ILE A 48 22.36 -14.11 21.60
CA ILE A 48 21.16 -14.43 20.86
C ILE A 48 20.61 -13.06 20.50
N GLU A 49 20.78 -12.69 19.24
CA GLU A 49 20.11 -11.58 18.61
C GLU A 49 18.62 -11.83 18.86
N VAL A 50 18.09 -11.24 19.92
CA VAL A 50 16.67 -11.28 20.23
C VAL A 50 16.05 -10.54 19.06
N SER A 51 15.53 -11.30 18.09
CA SER A 51 14.83 -10.74 16.94
C SER A 51 13.80 -9.78 17.52
N SER A 52 14.03 -8.48 17.33
CA SER A 52 13.17 -7.48 17.92
C SER A 52 11.76 -7.74 17.40
N GLY A 53 10.81 -7.99 18.30
CA GLY A 53 9.43 -8.31 17.92
C GLY A 53 8.81 -7.25 17.00
N HIS A 54 9.38 -6.04 17.01
CA HIS A 54 9.00 -4.92 16.16
C HIS A 54 9.04 -5.25 14.67
N ASN A 55 10.05 -5.99 14.20
CA ASN A 55 10.15 -6.36 12.80
C ASN A 55 9.01 -7.32 12.39
N SER A 56 8.52 -8.15 13.32
CA SER A 56 7.51 -9.17 13.02
C SER A 56 6.10 -8.62 12.75
N PHE A 57 5.63 -7.66 13.56
CA PHE A 57 4.30 -7.07 13.35
C PHE A 57 4.26 -6.17 12.12
N GLU A 58 5.32 -5.38 11.90
CA GLU A 58 5.45 -4.53 10.72
C GLU A 58 5.52 -5.38 9.44
N ASP A 59 6.27 -6.48 9.44
CA ASP A 59 6.29 -7.44 8.34
C ASP A 59 4.90 -8.03 8.07
N ALA A 60 4.18 -8.42 9.13
CA ALA A 60 2.82 -8.93 9.03
C ALA A 60 1.86 -7.89 8.42
N PHE A 61 1.98 -6.62 8.85
CA PHE A 61 1.20 -5.51 8.30
C PHE A 61 1.41 -5.37 6.79
N HIS A 62 2.67 -5.23 6.36
CA HIS A 62 2.99 -5.05 4.95
C HIS A 62 2.60 -6.25 4.10
N LYS A 63 2.88 -7.47 4.57
CA LYS A 63 2.52 -8.69 3.86
C LYS A 63 1.01 -8.83 3.70
N GLY A 64 0.24 -8.59 4.77
CA GLY A 64 -1.22 -8.65 4.74
C GLY A 64 -1.81 -7.62 3.78
N LEU A 65 -1.29 -6.39 3.80
CA LEU A 65 -1.71 -5.32 2.91
C LEU A 65 -1.42 -5.62 1.44
N ILE A 66 -0.21 -6.07 1.11
CA ILE A 66 0.16 -6.47 -0.25
C ILE A 66 -0.75 -7.60 -0.75
N ASN A 67 -1.01 -8.60 0.09
CA ASN A 67 -1.92 -9.70 -0.24
C ASN A 67 -3.34 -9.20 -0.52
N PHE A 68 -3.86 -8.31 0.31
CA PHE A 68 -5.19 -7.71 0.12
C PHE A 68 -5.26 -6.90 -1.18
N GLN A 69 -4.25 -6.08 -1.48
CA GLN A 69 -4.18 -5.30 -2.71
C GLN A 69 -4.02 -6.16 -3.96
N ASN A 70 -3.20 -7.21 -3.90
CA ASN A 70 -3.05 -8.18 -4.99
C ASN A 70 -4.38 -8.88 -5.27
N PHE A 71 -5.11 -9.29 -4.24
CA PHE A 71 -6.47 -9.83 -4.40
C PHE A 71 -7.38 -8.83 -5.14
N ARG A 72 -7.41 -7.56 -4.71
CA ARG A 72 -8.24 -6.53 -5.36
C ARG A 72 -7.88 -6.38 -6.83
N LEU A 73 -6.59 -6.19 -7.13
CA LEU A 73 -6.08 -6.06 -8.50
C LEU A 73 -6.41 -7.26 -9.38
N GLN A 74 -6.24 -8.48 -8.88
CA GLN A 74 -6.55 -9.70 -9.63
C GLN A 74 -8.04 -9.76 -9.99
N ARG A 75 -8.92 -9.50 -9.02
CA ARG A 75 -10.37 -9.58 -9.23
C ARG A 75 -10.86 -8.50 -10.18
N THR A 76 -10.45 -7.25 -10.00
CA THR A 76 -10.86 -6.15 -10.87
C THR A 76 -10.26 -6.26 -12.27
N ASN A 77 -9.01 -6.72 -12.41
CA ASN A 77 -8.40 -7.02 -13.72
C ASN A 77 -9.22 -8.07 -14.48
N GLN A 78 -9.64 -9.15 -13.81
CA GLN A 78 -10.48 -10.17 -14.42
C GLN A 78 -11.85 -9.63 -14.83
N ILE A 79 -12.52 -8.89 -13.94
CA ILE A 79 -13.81 -8.24 -14.25
C ILE A 79 -13.68 -7.36 -15.50
N VAL A 80 -12.64 -6.54 -15.58
CA VAL A 80 -12.44 -5.65 -16.73
C VAL A 80 -12.14 -6.41 -18.01
N LYS A 81 -11.35 -7.50 -17.95
CA LYS A 81 -11.14 -8.38 -19.11
C LYS A 81 -12.46 -8.99 -19.59
N ASP A 82 -13.30 -9.46 -18.68
CA ASP A 82 -14.60 -10.05 -19.00
C ASP A 82 -15.60 -9.02 -19.54
N VAL A 83 -15.53 -7.78 -19.04
CA VAL A 83 -16.30 -6.65 -19.59
C VAL A 83 -15.84 -6.36 -21.01
N LEU A 84 -14.53 -6.20 -21.25
CA LEU A 84 -14.00 -5.94 -22.59
C LEU A 84 -14.34 -7.04 -23.61
N ALA A 85 -14.53 -8.28 -23.15
CA ALA A 85 -14.96 -9.40 -23.98
C ALA A 85 -16.49 -9.47 -24.20
N ASP A 86 -17.29 -8.63 -23.51
CA ASP A 86 -18.74 -8.64 -23.66
C ASP A 86 -19.16 -7.98 -25.00
N PRO A 87 -19.92 -8.66 -25.86
CA PRO A 87 -20.38 -8.09 -27.13
C PRO A 87 -21.13 -6.77 -26.99
N SER A 88 -21.82 -6.53 -25.86
CA SER A 88 -22.54 -5.27 -25.64
C SER A 88 -21.62 -4.05 -25.65
N MET A 89 -20.33 -4.23 -25.35
CA MET A 89 -19.33 -3.15 -25.35
C MET A 89 -19.05 -2.56 -26.73
N TYR A 90 -19.51 -3.23 -27.79
CA TYR A 90 -19.32 -2.80 -29.18
C TYR A 90 -20.66 -2.45 -29.85
N SER A 91 -21.73 -2.29 -29.07
CA SER A 91 -23.06 -1.96 -29.57
C SER A 91 -23.24 -0.49 -29.94
N ILE A 92 -22.35 0.39 -29.45
CA ILE A 92 -22.37 1.83 -29.73
C ILE A 92 -21.07 2.20 -30.45
N ASP A 93 -21.19 2.67 -31.69
CA ASP A 93 -20.07 3.22 -32.43
C ASP A 93 -19.98 4.73 -32.20
N SER A 94 -19.22 5.13 -31.16
CA SER A 94 -19.00 6.53 -30.82
C SER A 94 -17.57 6.77 -30.33
N GLU A 95 -17.04 7.98 -30.54
CA GLU A 95 -15.74 8.39 -30.00
C GLU A 95 -15.73 8.31 -28.47
N ALA A 96 -16.85 8.63 -27.81
CA ALA A 96 -17.01 8.51 -26.37
C ALA A 96 -16.85 7.04 -25.91
N MET A 97 -17.50 6.10 -26.61
CA MET A 97 -17.37 4.68 -26.28
C MET A 97 -15.93 4.19 -26.45
N GLN A 98 -15.25 4.61 -27.53
CA GLN A 98 -13.85 4.25 -27.76
C GLN A 98 -12.93 4.79 -26.66
N LYS A 99 -13.20 5.99 -26.12
CA LYS A 99 -12.46 6.55 -24.97
C LYS A 99 -12.64 5.69 -23.72
N GLU A 100 -13.88 5.30 -23.40
CA GLU A 100 -14.14 4.45 -22.23
C GLU A 100 -13.48 3.06 -22.38
N LEU A 101 -13.57 2.44 -23.55
CA LEU A 101 -12.88 1.17 -23.84
C LEU A 101 -11.35 1.31 -23.70
N SER A 102 -10.79 2.44 -24.11
CA SER A 102 -9.36 2.73 -23.92
C SER A 102 -8.98 2.81 -22.44
N LEU A 103 -9.81 3.43 -21.60
CA LEU A 103 -9.60 3.47 -20.15
C LEU A 103 -9.60 2.07 -19.53
N LEU A 104 -10.52 1.20 -19.94
CA LEU A 104 -10.57 -0.19 -19.49
C LEU A 104 -9.35 -1.00 -19.95
N ARG A 105 -8.92 -0.86 -21.21
CA ARG A 105 -7.69 -1.50 -21.71
C ARG A 105 -6.45 -1.03 -20.97
N LYS A 106 -6.34 0.29 -20.73
CA LYS A 106 -5.27 0.86 -19.92
C LYS A 106 -5.28 0.30 -18.51
N TYR A 107 -6.45 0.19 -17.89
CA TYR A 107 -6.57 -0.42 -16.57
C TYR A 107 -6.03 -1.85 -16.53
N VAL A 108 -6.33 -2.68 -17.54
CA VAL A 108 -5.80 -4.05 -17.64
C VAL A 108 -4.28 -4.05 -17.74
N ALA A 109 -3.70 -3.17 -18.56
CA ALA A 109 -2.25 -3.04 -18.68
C ALA A 109 -1.61 -2.63 -17.35
N ASP A 110 -2.08 -1.55 -16.75
CA ASP A 110 -1.56 -0.99 -15.49
C ASP A 110 -1.69 -1.99 -14.33
N SER A 111 -2.78 -2.77 -14.28
CA SER A 111 -2.98 -3.79 -13.24
C SER A 111 -2.09 -5.01 -13.45
N ASN A 112 -1.85 -5.45 -14.69
CA ASN A 112 -0.86 -6.51 -14.97
C ASN A 112 0.55 -6.05 -14.57
N GLU A 113 0.93 -4.81 -14.90
CA GLU A 113 2.20 -4.23 -14.49
C GLU A 113 2.33 -4.20 -12.97
N ALA A 114 1.32 -3.68 -12.27
CA ALA A 114 1.31 -3.61 -10.81
C ALA A 114 1.34 -4.99 -10.14
N LEU A 115 0.71 -6.02 -10.74
CA LEU A 115 0.74 -7.39 -10.24
C LEU A 115 2.11 -8.06 -10.44
N ASN A 116 2.77 -7.78 -11.57
CA ASN A 116 4.09 -8.35 -11.89
C ASN A 116 5.25 -7.62 -11.23
N LYS A 117 5.01 -6.43 -10.67
CA LYS A 117 6.02 -5.69 -9.90
C LYS A 117 6.42 -6.52 -8.68
N VAL A 118 7.69 -6.86 -8.60
CA VAL A 118 8.28 -7.56 -7.45
C VAL A 118 8.98 -6.53 -6.56
N LEU A 119 8.84 -6.67 -5.25
CA LEU A 119 9.63 -5.88 -4.30
C LEU A 119 11.08 -6.38 -4.35
N PRO A 120 12.07 -5.54 -4.69
CA PRO A 120 13.47 -5.97 -4.71
C PRO A 120 13.90 -6.47 -3.34
N ALA A 121 14.56 -7.65 -3.29
CA ALA A 121 14.98 -8.30 -2.06
C ALA A 121 16.07 -7.55 -1.27
N ASP A 122 16.63 -6.50 -1.86
CA ASP A 122 17.66 -5.63 -1.30
C ASP A 122 17.11 -4.26 -0.84
N GLN A 123 15.82 -3.97 -1.09
CA GLN A 123 15.18 -2.70 -0.75
C GLN A 123 14.01 -2.90 0.23
N PHE A 124 14.32 -3.37 1.43
CA PHE A 124 13.34 -3.65 2.50
C PHE A 124 13.11 -2.48 3.46
N GLY A 125 13.58 -1.28 3.15
CA GLY A 125 13.27 -0.11 3.97
C GLY A 125 11.76 0.12 4.09
N PRO A 126 11.25 0.59 5.25
CA PRO A 126 9.82 0.83 5.48
C PRO A 126 9.20 1.73 4.39
N TYR A 127 9.95 2.74 3.94
CA TYR A 127 9.54 3.63 2.86
C TYR A 127 9.32 2.91 1.51
N THR A 128 10.20 1.96 1.16
CA THR A 128 10.08 1.21 -0.11
C THR A 128 8.87 0.29 -0.09
N ARG A 129 8.59 -0.35 1.05
CA ARG A 129 7.41 -1.21 1.22
C ARG A 129 6.11 -0.41 1.13
N PHE A 130 6.08 0.78 1.72
CA PHE A 130 4.95 1.69 1.62
C PHE A 130 4.70 2.12 0.17
N LEU A 131 5.72 2.60 -0.53
CA LEU A 131 5.60 3.00 -1.95
C LEU A 131 5.12 1.84 -2.82
N PHE A 132 5.61 0.63 -2.58
CA PHE A 132 5.20 -0.57 -3.31
C PHE A 132 3.70 -0.89 -3.13
N ALA A 133 3.20 -0.80 -1.90
CA ALA A 133 1.77 -0.94 -1.63
C ALA A 133 0.95 0.24 -2.18
N GLY A 134 1.49 1.46 -2.11
CA GLY A 134 0.87 2.68 -2.64
C GLY A 134 0.63 2.61 -4.14
N ASP A 135 1.59 2.11 -4.92
CA ASP A 135 1.46 1.97 -6.38
C ASP A 135 0.27 1.07 -6.78
N LYS A 136 0.09 -0.04 -6.06
CA LYS A 136 -1.05 -0.94 -6.27
C LYS A 136 -2.36 -0.23 -5.93
N ASP A 137 -2.40 0.51 -4.82
CA ASP A 137 -3.57 1.26 -4.41
C ASP A 137 -3.98 2.32 -5.45
N VAL A 138 -3.02 3.03 -6.05
CA VAL A 138 -3.29 4.01 -7.11
C VAL A 138 -3.98 3.39 -8.31
N VAL A 139 -3.58 2.18 -8.73
CA VAL A 139 -4.26 1.45 -9.80
C VAL A 139 -5.68 1.09 -9.37
N ILE A 140 -5.86 0.53 -8.18
CA ILE A 140 -7.18 0.15 -7.67
C ILE A 140 -8.12 1.34 -7.56
N GLN A 141 -7.66 2.48 -7.02
CA GLN A 141 -8.46 3.70 -6.90
C GLN A 141 -8.97 4.22 -8.26
N ARG A 142 -8.23 3.97 -9.34
CA ARG A 142 -8.68 4.32 -10.70
C ARG A 142 -9.87 3.47 -11.12
N PHE A 143 -9.86 2.17 -10.82
CA PHE A 143 -11.04 1.32 -11.03
C PHE A 143 -12.21 1.75 -10.16
N ASP A 144 -12.00 1.99 -8.86
CA ASP A 144 -13.07 2.40 -7.95
C ASP A 144 -13.73 3.71 -8.41
N ARG A 145 -12.92 4.68 -8.87
CA ARG A 145 -13.43 5.93 -9.44
C ARG A 145 -14.23 5.69 -10.72
N PHE A 146 -13.71 4.86 -11.62
CA PHE A 146 -14.38 4.49 -12.86
C PHE A 146 -15.72 3.80 -12.58
N ASN A 147 -15.74 2.77 -11.73
CA ASN A 147 -16.97 2.07 -11.36
C ASN A 147 -18.01 3.01 -10.76
N ARG A 148 -17.59 3.93 -9.86
CA ARG A 148 -18.50 4.93 -9.28
C ARG A 148 -19.14 5.85 -10.31
N SER A 149 -18.38 6.33 -11.31
CA SER A 149 -18.97 7.18 -12.36
C SER A 149 -19.98 6.43 -13.22
N HIS A 150 -19.83 5.12 -13.36
CA HIS A 150 -20.72 4.23 -14.12
C HIS A 150 -21.89 3.66 -13.30
N ALA A 151 -21.88 3.89 -11.98
CA ALA A 151 -22.92 3.49 -11.05
C ALA A 151 -23.62 4.71 -10.40
N SER A 152 -23.44 5.92 -10.95
CA SER A 152 -24.01 7.16 -10.41
C SER A 152 -25.54 7.06 -10.33
N LYS A 153 -26.09 7.42 -9.16
CA LYS A 153 -27.53 7.52 -8.92
C LYS A 153 -28.04 8.96 -8.94
N THR A 154 -27.13 9.93 -8.95
CA THR A 154 -27.42 11.36 -8.82
C THR A 154 -27.27 12.10 -10.13
N GLU A 155 -26.40 11.62 -11.02
CA GLU A 155 -26.15 12.22 -12.32
C GLU A 155 -26.69 11.32 -13.45
N PRO A 156 -27.31 11.87 -14.49
CA PRO A 156 -27.80 11.09 -15.61
C PRO A 156 -26.61 10.48 -16.38
N LEU A 157 -26.59 9.15 -16.48
CA LEU A 157 -25.58 8.42 -17.24
C LEU A 157 -25.79 8.57 -18.75
N THR A 158 -24.68 8.75 -19.49
CA THR A 158 -24.68 8.68 -20.96
C THR A 158 -25.04 7.25 -21.43
N PRO A 159 -25.44 7.06 -22.71
CA PRO A 159 -25.67 5.72 -23.26
C PRO A 159 -24.47 4.78 -23.09
N GLU A 160 -23.25 5.28 -23.35
CA GLU A 160 -22.00 4.53 -23.18
C GLU A 160 -21.81 4.10 -21.72
N GLN A 161 -21.97 5.04 -20.79
CA GLN A 161 -21.80 4.76 -19.37
C GLN A 161 -22.80 3.71 -18.85
N ARG A 162 -24.03 3.70 -19.38
CA ARG A 162 -25.03 2.68 -19.03
C ARG A 162 -24.61 1.30 -19.52
N VAL A 163 -24.20 1.18 -20.78
CA VAL A 163 -23.74 -0.10 -21.37
C VAL A 163 -22.59 -0.68 -20.55
N ILE A 164 -21.61 0.16 -20.18
CA ILE A 164 -20.46 -0.25 -19.38
C ILE A 164 -20.87 -0.60 -17.96
N GLY A 165 -21.70 0.22 -17.31
CA GLY A 165 -22.20 -0.04 -15.97
C GLY A 165 -22.98 -1.35 -15.87
N ASP A 166 -23.78 -1.67 -16.90
CA ASP A 166 -24.53 -2.91 -16.96
C ASP A 166 -23.62 -4.11 -17.25
N ALA A 167 -22.61 -3.95 -18.11
CA ALA A 167 -21.58 -4.98 -18.31
C ALA A 167 -20.80 -5.25 -17.00
N LEU A 168 -20.38 -4.21 -16.26
CA LEU A 168 -19.70 -4.36 -14.97
C LEU A 168 -20.55 -5.12 -13.95
N LYS A 169 -21.84 -4.79 -13.84
CA LYS A 169 -22.79 -5.51 -12.98
C LYS A 169 -22.91 -6.97 -13.39
N LYS A 170 -23.11 -7.23 -14.69
CA LYS A 170 -23.20 -8.59 -15.25
C LYS A 170 -21.95 -9.42 -15.01
N ARG A 171 -20.77 -8.80 -14.95
CA ARG A 171 -19.48 -9.45 -14.70
C ARG A 171 -19.04 -9.46 -13.23
N GLY A 172 -19.95 -9.11 -12.32
CA GLY A 172 -19.78 -9.43 -10.90
C GLY A 172 -19.15 -8.33 -10.05
N VAL A 173 -19.24 -7.05 -10.46
CA VAL A 173 -18.69 -5.94 -9.65
C VAL A 173 -19.37 -5.82 -8.28
N LEU A 174 -20.65 -6.20 -8.16
CA LEU A 174 -21.39 -6.15 -6.89
C LEU A 174 -20.96 -7.25 -5.92
N GLU A 175 -20.65 -8.44 -6.45
CA GLU A 175 -20.09 -9.56 -5.70
C GLU A 175 -18.66 -9.24 -5.26
N TYR A 176 -17.88 -8.59 -6.12
CA TYR A 176 -16.55 -8.09 -5.78
C TYR A 176 -16.60 -7.12 -4.61
N ASP A 177 -17.49 -6.12 -4.60
CA ASP A 177 -17.59 -5.15 -3.50
C ASP A 177 -17.82 -5.84 -2.14
N LYS A 178 -18.71 -6.84 -2.11
CA LYS A 178 -18.97 -7.66 -0.90
C LYS A 178 -17.75 -8.49 -0.51
N GLU A 179 -17.04 -9.06 -1.49
CA GLU A 179 -15.85 -9.86 -1.24
C GLU A 179 -14.71 -8.99 -0.68
N VAL A 180 -14.54 -7.76 -1.18
CA VAL A 180 -13.57 -6.78 -0.67
C VAL A 180 -13.83 -6.46 0.78
N ASP A 181 -15.07 -6.14 1.16
CA ASP A 181 -15.43 -5.85 2.54
C ASP A 181 -15.12 -7.01 3.48
N LYS A 182 -15.42 -8.24 3.03
CA LYS A 182 -15.12 -9.46 3.80
C LYS A 182 -13.61 -9.65 3.97
N ARG A 183 -12.85 -9.62 2.88
CA ARG A 183 -11.39 -9.81 2.89
C ARG A 183 -10.67 -8.72 3.68
N TYR A 184 -11.17 -7.50 3.62
CA TYR A 184 -10.63 -6.39 4.41
C TYR A 184 -10.82 -6.64 5.91
N LYS A 185 -12.02 -7.07 6.34
CA LYS A 185 -12.26 -7.44 7.74
C LYS A 185 -11.37 -8.60 8.20
N GLU A 186 -11.19 -9.62 7.35
CA GLU A 186 -10.27 -10.73 7.63
C GLU A 186 -8.82 -10.24 7.81
N TYR A 187 -8.37 -9.32 6.95
CA TYR A 187 -7.06 -8.68 7.08
C TYR A 187 -6.94 -7.90 8.40
N LEU A 188 -7.93 -7.09 8.76
CA LEU A 188 -7.93 -6.37 10.03
C LEU A 188 -7.88 -7.30 11.24
N HIS A 189 -8.59 -8.43 11.19
CA HIS A 189 -8.56 -9.42 12.27
C HIS A 189 -7.22 -10.14 12.35
N TYR A 190 -6.59 -10.43 11.21
CA TYR A 190 -5.23 -10.92 11.14
C TYR A 190 -4.25 -9.95 11.81
N LEU A 191 -4.34 -8.64 11.52
CA LEU A 191 -3.51 -7.63 12.20
C LEU A 191 -3.67 -7.66 13.72
N VAL A 192 -4.90 -7.79 14.22
CA VAL A 192 -5.13 -7.89 15.68
C VAL A 192 -4.42 -9.12 16.25
N ASN A 193 -4.54 -10.28 15.61
CA ASN A 193 -3.87 -11.50 16.09
C ASN A 193 -2.35 -11.35 16.14
N GLU A 194 -1.76 -10.75 15.10
CA GLU A 194 -0.31 -10.52 15.03
C GLU A 194 0.13 -9.49 16.08
N PHE A 195 -0.67 -8.44 16.30
CA PHE A 195 -0.40 -7.45 17.35
C PHE A 195 -0.50 -8.06 18.76
N GLU A 196 -1.45 -8.97 18.99
CA GLU A 196 -1.60 -9.70 20.25
C GLU A 196 -0.38 -10.54 20.61
N ILE A 197 0.26 -11.12 19.60
CA ILE A 197 1.52 -11.87 19.77
C ILE A 197 2.65 -10.87 20.06
N TYR A 198 2.75 -9.82 19.25
CA TYR A 198 3.78 -8.79 19.38
C TYR A 198 3.77 -8.09 20.73
N VAL A 199 2.61 -7.66 21.25
CA VAL A 199 2.53 -6.92 22.52
C VAL A 199 3.01 -7.73 23.72
N LYS A 200 2.97 -9.07 23.64
CA LYS A 200 3.48 -9.99 24.66
C LYS A 200 5.01 -10.09 24.64
N THR A 201 5.66 -9.80 23.51
CA THR A 201 7.12 -9.78 23.42
C THR A 201 7.73 -8.47 23.88
N LEU A 202 6.92 -7.41 24.00
CA LEU A 202 7.38 -6.06 24.37
C LEU A 202 7.61 -5.90 25.87
N SER A 203 8.76 -5.33 26.23
CA SER A 203 9.05 -4.79 27.56
C SER A 203 8.22 -3.53 27.86
N ALA A 204 8.18 -3.11 29.13
CA ALA A 204 7.49 -1.88 29.54
C ALA A 204 8.08 -0.62 28.88
N ALA A 205 9.40 -0.56 28.71
CA ALA A 205 10.06 0.55 28.05
C ALA A 205 9.72 0.60 26.55
N GLU A 206 9.65 -0.54 25.88
CA GLU A 206 9.31 -0.59 24.46
C GLU A 206 7.87 -0.17 24.19
N LYS A 207 6.92 -0.47 25.09
CA LYS A 207 5.52 -0.03 25.01
C LYS A 207 5.34 1.49 25.06
N GLU A 208 6.35 2.21 25.56
CA GLU A 208 6.36 3.66 25.71
C GLU A 208 7.41 4.34 24.81
N LYS A 209 8.01 3.58 23.88
CA LYS A 209 9.19 3.99 23.11
C LYS A 209 8.94 5.23 22.26
N ASP A 210 7.86 5.22 21.48
CA ASP A 210 7.53 6.29 20.54
C ASP A 210 6.01 6.54 20.50
N LYS A 211 5.64 7.58 19.73
CA LYS A 211 4.25 8.01 19.62
C LYS A 211 3.34 6.95 19.01
N ASP A 212 3.80 6.26 17.97
CA ASP A 212 2.97 5.28 17.25
C ASP A 212 2.75 4.05 18.14
N MET A 213 3.78 3.60 18.85
CA MET A 213 3.66 2.57 19.86
C MET A 213 2.69 2.96 20.97
N LYS A 214 2.80 4.18 21.51
CA LYS A 214 1.85 4.68 22.54
C LYS A 214 0.41 4.69 22.03
N ASP A 215 0.19 5.12 20.79
CA ASP A 215 -1.13 5.13 20.17
C ASP A 215 -1.67 3.70 19.98
N MET A 216 -0.82 2.75 19.57
CA MET A 216 -1.18 1.33 19.46
C MET A 216 -1.50 0.73 20.83
N MET A 217 -0.71 1.03 21.87
CA MET A 217 -0.94 0.56 23.23
C MET A 217 -2.21 1.16 23.85
N ALA A 218 -2.52 2.43 23.58
CA ALA A 218 -3.77 3.05 23.98
C ALA A 218 -4.98 2.36 23.33
N ALA A 219 -4.89 2.04 22.04
CA ALA A 219 -5.93 1.29 21.33
C ALA A 219 -6.06 -0.14 21.87
N TRP A 220 -4.95 -0.82 22.14
CA TRP A 220 -4.90 -2.15 22.75
C TRP A 220 -5.59 -2.18 24.13
N ASN A 221 -5.34 -1.17 24.96
CA ASN A 221 -5.96 -1.05 26.27
C ASN A 221 -7.48 -0.83 26.16
N ALA A 222 -7.93 -0.02 25.19
CA ALA A 222 -9.36 0.18 24.95
C ALA A 222 -10.04 -1.10 24.46
N TYR A 223 -9.39 -1.86 23.56
CA TYR A 223 -9.87 -3.14 23.05
C TYR A 223 -10.00 -4.20 24.15
N THR A 224 -8.93 -4.40 24.93
CA THR A 224 -8.89 -5.44 25.98
C THR A 224 -9.83 -5.15 27.15
N LYS A 225 -10.12 -3.87 27.42
CA LYS A 225 -11.08 -3.46 28.45
C LYS A 225 -12.52 -3.33 27.93
N HIS A 226 -12.77 -3.63 26.65
CA HIS A 226 -14.06 -3.41 25.98
C HIS A 226 -14.58 -1.98 26.11
N GLU A 227 -13.68 -1.00 26.19
CA GLU A 227 -14.04 0.41 26.34
C GLU A 227 -14.48 0.99 24.99
N ARG A 228 -15.44 1.93 25.03
CA ARG A 228 -15.89 2.72 23.87
C ARG A 228 -16.40 1.90 22.69
N GLY A 229 -16.87 0.67 22.92
CA GLY A 229 -17.36 -0.21 21.86
C GLY A 229 -16.26 -0.67 20.90
N MET A 230 -15.00 -0.68 21.34
CA MET A 230 -13.88 -1.13 20.52
C MET A 230 -13.93 -2.65 20.33
N ASP A 231 -14.57 -3.09 19.25
CA ASP A 231 -14.52 -4.48 18.79
C ASP A 231 -13.23 -4.79 18.03
N LYS A 232 -13.04 -6.06 17.67
CA LYS A 232 -11.83 -6.53 16.96
C LYS A 232 -11.63 -5.83 15.62
N THR A 233 -12.70 -5.52 14.90
CA THR A 233 -12.63 -4.83 13.61
C THR A 233 -12.22 -3.38 13.81
N ALA A 234 -12.82 -2.69 14.78
CA ALA A 234 -12.49 -1.32 15.12
C ALA A 234 -11.04 -1.19 15.61
N PHE A 235 -10.56 -2.13 16.41
CA PHE A 235 -9.16 -2.17 16.84
C PHE A 235 -8.21 -2.41 15.66
N GLY A 236 -8.48 -3.42 14.82
CA GLY A 236 -7.67 -3.67 13.61
C GLY A 236 -7.64 -2.47 12.67
N GLN A 237 -8.76 -1.77 12.49
CA GLN A 237 -8.82 -0.53 11.71
C GLN A 237 -7.95 0.58 12.30
N ARG A 238 -7.88 0.67 13.64
CA ARG A 238 -7.02 1.64 14.31
C ARG A 238 -5.55 1.31 14.12
N LEU A 239 -5.16 0.03 14.25
CA LEU A 239 -3.81 -0.44 13.93
C LEU A 239 -3.45 -0.07 12.48
N PHE A 240 -4.35 -0.32 11.54
CA PHE A 240 -4.14 0.04 10.14
C PHE A 240 -3.86 1.54 9.96
N GLN A 241 -4.67 2.40 10.56
CA GLN A 241 -4.52 3.86 10.43
C GLN A 241 -3.24 4.41 11.05
N ILE A 242 -2.71 3.77 12.09
CA ILE A 242 -1.45 4.18 12.72
C ILE A 242 -0.29 3.79 11.78
N ASN A 243 -0.28 2.54 11.32
CA ASN A 243 0.83 1.99 10.53
C ASN A 243 0.83 2.45 9.06
N TRP A 244 -0.30 2.92 8.53
CA TRP A 244 -0.39 3.49 7.17
C TRP A 244 0.15 4.93 7.05
N LYS A 245 0.49 5.60 8.16
CA LYS A 245 0.96 7.00 8.16
C LYS A 245 2.47 7.18 7.97
N LEU A 246 3.21 6.08 7.79
CA LEU A 246 4.64 6.04 7.53
C LEU A 246 4.92 5.97 6.03
#